data_AF-A0A820E3H5-F1
#
_entry.id   AF-A0A820E3H5-F1
#
_cell.length_a   1.000
_cell.length_b   1.000
_cell.length_c   1.000
_cell.angle_alpha   90.00
_cell.angle_beta   90.00
_cell.angle_gamma   90.00
#
_symmetry.space_group_name_H-M   'P 1'
#
loop_
_entity.id
_entity.type
_entity.pdbx_description
1 polymer ?
#
loop_
_entity_poly.entity_id
_entity_poly.type
_entity_poly.pdbx_seq_one_letter_code
_entity_poly.pdbx_strand_id
1 'polypeptide(L)'
;PMPMPQFLPTHPNNTMLTKLDDLLGKITKVNNHLSSLELKYNNFEQFMNEKKENDLLIKQNLNLLSKQSVGLKKDLVQHNLLIERHEKFFMKLIVPIFEDLFGLIASQNQDKKGNILDPDLKLKLERYLTQMEKAKEGKYYIN
;
A
#
# COMPACT_ATOMS: atom_id res chain seq x y z
N PRO A 1 73.06 50.07 -67.74
CA PRO A 1 72.45 49.31 -66.63
C PRO A 1 71.32 50.12 -65.96
N MET A 2 70.07 49.68 -66.12
CA MET A 2 68.87 50.18 -65.42
C MET A 2 67.67 49.25 -65.70
N PRO A 3 66.63 49.21 -64.84
CA PRO A 3 66.49 48.33 -63.68
C PRO A 3 65.47 47.18 -63.92
N MET A 4 65.60 46.07 -63.17
CA MET A 4 64.61 44.99 -63.18
C MET A 4 63.26 45.45 -62.60
N PRO A 5 62.12 44.92 -63.09
CA PRO A 5 60.81 45.17 -62.50
C PRO A 5 60.78 44.61 -61.07
N GLN A 6 60.41 45.46 -60.11
CA GLN A 6 60.14 45.06 -58.74
C GLN A 6 59.00 44.04 -58.72
N PHE A 7 59.24 42.94 -58.00
CA PHE A 7 58.21 42.00 -57.60
C PHE A 7 57.06 42.77 -56.93
N LEU A 8 55.85 42.61 -57.47
CA LEU A 8 54.62 43.02 -56.82
C LEU A 8 54.54 42.35 -55.45
N PRO A 9 54.24 43.08 -54.36
CA PRO A 9 54.03 42.48 -53.06
C PRO A 9 52.75 41.63 -53.13
N THR A 10 52.91 40.35 -52.81
CA THR A 10 51.82 39.44 -52.46
C THR A 10 51.07 40.06 -51.27
N HIS A 11 49.86 40.58 -51.51
CA HIS A 11 49.00 41.08 -50.43
C HIS A 11 48.68 39.93 -49.46
N PRO A 12 49.09 40.01 -48.18
CA PRO A 12 48.64 39.10 -47.15
C PRO A 12 47.30 39.61 -46.60
N ASN A 13 46.37 38.70 -46.30
CA ASN A 13 45.06 38.94 -45.68
C ASN A 13 43.93 39.43 -46.60
N ASN A 14 43.30 38.46 -47.26
CA ASN A 14 42.00 38.66 -47.89
C ASN A 14 40.91 38.69 -46.79
N THR A 15 40.61 39.90 -46.27
CA THR A 15 39.63 40.15 -45.18
C THR A 15 38.22 39.65 -45.50
N MET A 16 37.91 39.44 -46.78
CA MET A 16 36.64 38.87 -47.22
C MET A 16 36.57 37.36 -46.95
N LEU A 17 37.65 36.61 -47.15
CA LEU A 17 37.71 35.17 -46.86
C LEU A 17 37.53 34.91 -45.37
N THR A 18 38.19 35.69 -44.51
CA THR A 18 38.05 35.56 -43.05
C THR A 18 36.64 35.86 -42.54
N LYS A 19 35.94 36.83 -43.13
CA LYS A 19 34.52 37.09 -42.82
C LYS A 19 33.60 35.96 -43.27
N LEU A 20 33.94 35.30 -44.38
CA LEU A 20 33.17 34.20 -44.94
C LEU A 20 33.33 32.93 -44.09
N ASP A 21 34.56 32.65 -43.63
CA ASP A 21 34.85 31.59 -42.67
C ASP A 21 34.15 31.81 -41.33
N ASP A 22 34.14 33.05 -40.81
CA ASP A 22 33.45 33.39 -39.56
C ASP A 22 31.91 33.26 -39.71
N LEU A 23 31.36 33.58 -40.88
CA LEU A 23 29.95 33.37 -41.19
C LEU A 23 29.60 31.88 -41.25
N LEU A 24 30.41 31.06 -41.94
CA LEU A 24 30.27 29.60 -41.98
C LEU A 24 30.31 29.01 -40.57
N GLY A 25 31.24 29.47 -39.73
CA GLY A 25 31.34 29.08 -38.33
C GLY A 25 30.07 29.42 -37.52
N LYS A 26 29.50 30.61 -37.71
CA LYS A 26 28.24 31.03 -37.07
C LYS A 26 27.05 30.23 -37.55
N ILE A 27 26.93 29.98 -38.86
CA ILE A 27 25.87 29.15 -39.45
C ILE A 27 25.92 27.73 -38.89
N THR A 28 27.12 27.16 -38.79
CA THR A 28 27.33 25.82 -38.22
C THR A 28 26.91 25.77 -36.75
N LYS A 29 27.26 26.80 -35.96
CA LYS A 29 26.82 26.91 -34.56
C LYS A 29 25.31 27.01 -34.41
N VAL A 30 24.65 27.81 -35.26
CA VAL A 30 23.18 27.93 -35.28
C VAL A 30 22.55 26.59 -35.62
N ASN A 31 23.06 25.89 -36.64
CA ASN A 31 22.54 24.60 -37.04
C ASN A 31 22.65 23.57 -35.90
N ASN A 32 23.80 23.51 -35.22
CA ASN A 32 24.00 22.64 -34.07
C ASN A 32 23.06 22.97 -32.90
N HIS A 33 22.79 24.25 -32.65
CA HIS A 33 21.82 24.67 -31.63
C HIS A 33 20.40 24.25 -31.99
N LEU A 34 20.01 24.38 -33.26
CA LEU A 34 18.70 23.94 -33.74
C LEU A 34 18.53 22.42 -33.61
N SER A 35 19.53 21.63 -34.00
CA SER A 35 19.49 20.18 -33.82
C SER A 35 19.42 19.78 -32.34
N SER A 36 20.14 20.49 -31.45
CA SER A 36 20.03 20.24 -30.01
C SER A 36 18.65 20.61 -29.45
N LEU A 37 18.06 21.70 -29.96
CA LEU A 37 16.72 22.14 -29.55
C LEU A 37 15.64 21.16 -30.00
N GLU A 38 15.73 20.66 -31.23
CA GLU A 38 14.84 19.62 -31.77
C GLU A 38 14.88 18.36 -30.90
N LEU A 39 16.08 17.88 -30.55
CA LEU A 39 16.23 16.72 -29.66
C LEU A 39 15.58 16.96 -28.29
N LYS A 40 15.80 18.13 -27.68
CA LYS A 40 15.19 18.49 -26.40
C LYS A 40 13.66 18.56 -26.49
N TYR A 41 13.14 19.08 -27.59
CA TYR A 41 11.72 19.16 -27.84
C TYR A 41 11.10 17.75 -27.92
N ASN A 42 11.71 16.84 -28.68
CA ASN A 42 11.23 15.46 -28.80
C ASN A 42 11.23 14.73 -27.43
N ASN A 43 12.29 14.91 -26.63
CA ASN A 43 12.36 14.32 -25.29
C ASN A 43 11.28 14.89 -24.36
N PHE A 44 10.98 16.20 -24.48
CA PHE A 44 9.93 16.83 -23.70
C PHE A 44 8.54 16.33 -24.11
N GLU A 45 8.28 16.18 -25.40
CA GLU A 45 7.02 15.61 -25.90
C GLU A 45 6.82 14.18 -25.41
N GLN A 46 7.87 13.35 -25.47
CA GLN A 46 7.84 12.00 -24.90
C GLN A 46 7.52 12.03 -23.40
N PHE A 47 8.19 12.87 -22.63
CA PHE A 47 7.92 13.03 -21.20
C PHE A 47 6.46 13.44 -20.92
N MET A 48 5.90 14.35 -21.70
CA MET A 48 4.51 14.78 -21.54
C MET A 48 3.52 13.64 -21.81
N ASN A 49 3.80 12.79 -22.79
CA ASN A 49 2.99 11.61 -23.08
C ASN A 49 3.08 10.57 -21.95
N GLU A 50 4.28 10.22 -21.51
CA GLU A 50 4.51 9.28 -20.40
C GLU A 50 3.85 9.77 -19.11
N LYS A 51 3.95 11.07 -18.82
CA LYS A 51 3.30 11.67 -17.64
C LYS A 51 1.79 11.55 -17.72
N LYS A 52 1.19 11.84 -18.89
CA LYS A 52 -0.27 11.75 -19.08
C LYS A 52 -0.78 10.32 -18.89
N GLU A 53 -0.05 9.34 -19.38
CA GLU A 53 -0.38 7.91 -19.17
C GLU A 53 -0.28 7.53 -17.70
N ASN A 54 0.79 7.96 -17.02
CA ASN A 54 0.97 7.67 -15.59
C ASN A 54 -0.11 8.34 -14.73
N ASP A 55 -0.47 9.60 -15.02
CA ASP A 55 -1.55 10.30 -14.31
C ASP A 55 -2.90 9.58 -14.47
N LEU A 56 -3.16 9.00 -15.65
CA LEU A 56 -4.36 8.19 -15.89
C LEU A 56 -4.34 6.91 -15.05
N LEU A 57 -3.20 6.21 -14.99
CA LEU A 57 -3.02 5.00 -14.19
C LEU A 57 -3.23 5.28 -12.69
N ILE A 58 -2.61 6.35 -12.18
CA ILE A 58 -2.77 6.78 -10.78
C ILE A 58 -4.25 7.04 -10.48
N LYS A 59 -4.96 7.75 -11.36
CA LYS A 59 -6.39 8.04 -11.17
C LYS A 59 -7.24 6.77 -11.14
N GLN A 60 -6.92 5.78 -11.97
CA GLN A 60 -7.60 4.48 -11.95
C GLN A 60 -7.34 3.73 -10.63
N ASN A 61 -6.10 3.71 -10.15
CA ASN A 61 -5.73 3.07 -8.89
C ASN A 61 -6.41 3.73 -7.69
N LEU A 62 -6.46 5.06 -7.64
CA LEU A 62 -7.17 5.80 -6.59
C LEU A 62 -8.67 5.49 -6.58
N ASN A 63 -9.29 5.39 -7.76
CA ASN A 63 -10.70 5.00 -7.86
C ASN A 63 -10.94 3.57 -7.38
N LEU A 64 -10.03 2.63 -7.66
CA LEU A 64 -10.14 1.26 -7.17
C LEU A 64 -10.05 1.22 -5.64
N LEU A 65 -9.04 1.88 -5.07
CA LEU A 65 -8.85 1.99 -3.62
C LEU A 65 -10.06 2.62 -2.93
N SER A 66 -10.61 3.69 -3.51
CA SER A 66 -11.80 4.35 -2.99
C SER A 66 -13.03 3.44 -2.99
N LYS A 67 -13.18 2.56 -3.99
CA LYS A 67 -14.30 1.59 -4.01
C LYS A 67 -14.11 0.50 -2.95
N GLN A 68 -12.89 -0.01 -2.80
CA GLN A 68 -12.57 -1.05 -1.83
C GLN A 68 -12.71 -0.57 -0.38
N SER A 69 -12.31 0.68 -0.08
CA SER A 69 -12.38 1.24 1.28
C SER A 69 -13.81 1.35 1.81
N VAL A 70 -14.78 1.64 0.94
CA VAL A 70 -16.21 1.69 1.30
C VAL A 70 -16.73 0.31 1.69
N GLY A 71 -16.34 -0.74 0.96
CA GLY A 71 -16.67 -2.13 1.29
C GLY A 71 -16.13 -2.53 2.66
N LEU A 72 -14.84 -2.29 2.90
CA LEU A 72 -14.17 -2.59 4.17
C LEU A 72 -14.85 -1.93 5.37
N LYS A 73 -15.28 -0.67 5.25
CA LYS A 73 -15.98 0.03 6.34
C LYS A 73 -17.31 -0.65 6.68
N LYS A 74 -18.06 -1.08 5.65
CA LYS A 74 -19.34 -1.77 5.85
C LYS A 74 -19.13 -3.13 6.49
N ASP A 75 -18.15 -3.89 6.00
CA ASP A 75 -17.83 -5.23 6.51
C ASP A 75 -17.39 -5.17 7.98
N LEU A 76 -16.55 -4.18 8.35
CA LEU A 76 -16.13 -3.96 9.73
C LEU A 76 -17.32 -3.71 10.66
N VAL A 77 -18.27 -2.86 10.26
CA VAL A 77 -19.48 -2.59 11.05
C VAL A 77 -20.33 -3.86 11.20
N GLN A 78 -20.50 -4.63 10.13
CA GLN A 78 -21.26 -5.89 10.16
C GLN A 78 -20.61 -6.93 11.08
N HIS A 79 -19.30 -7.12 10.97
CA HIS A 79 -18.57 -8.03 11.83
C HIS A 79 -18.61 -7.61 13.29
N ASN A 80 -18.48 -6.31 13.60
CA ASN A 80 -18.59 -5.83 14.96
C ASN A 80 -19.98 -6.11 15.58
N LEU A 81 -21.05 -5.89 14.82
CA LEU A 81 -22.41 -6.23 15.26
C LEU A 81 -22.59 -7.74 15.50
N LEU A 82 -22.00 -8.58 14.65
CA LEU A 82 -22.08 -10.03 14.78
C LEU A 82 -21.31 -10.52 16.01
N ILE A 83 -20.12 -9.97 16.26
CA ILE A 83 -19.31 -10.25 17.45
C ILE A 83 -20.09 -9.84 18.71
N GLU A 84 -20.61 -8.62 18.78
CA GLU A 84 -21.40 -8.16 19.93
C GLU A 84 -22.63 -9.05 20.17
N ARG A 85 -23.31 -9.47 19.10
CA ARG A 85 -24.46 -10.38 19.21
C ARG A 85 -24.04 -11.72 19.78
N HIS A 86 -22.95 -12.29 19.28
CA HIS A 86 -22.43 -13.56 19.77
C HIS A 86 -22.01 -13.45 21.23
N GLU A 87 -21.25 -12.41 21.60
CA GLU A 87 -20.88 -12.16 22.99
C GLU A 87 -22.13 -12.07 23.88
N LYS A 88 -23.14 -11.27 23.50
CA LYS A 88 -24.39 -11.17 24.28
C LYS A 88 -25.09 -12.52 24.40
N PHE A 89 -25.15 -13.31 23.33
CA PHE A 89 -25.75 -14.65 23.34
C PHE A 89 -25.00 -15.60 24.28
N PHE A 90 -23.67 -15.63 24.21
CA PHE A 90 -22.86 -16.47 25.09
C PHE A 90 -23.00 -16.05 26.56
N MET A 91 -22.90 -14.75 26.85
CA MET A 91 -22.92 -14.24 28.23
C MET A 91 -24.28 -14.33 28.90
N LYS A 92 -25.35 -14.07 28.14
CA LYS A 92 -26.70 -13.97 28.73
C LYS A 92 -27.49 -15.27 28.66
N LEU A 93 -27.09 -16.20 27.79
CA LEU A 93 -27.83 -17.44 27.58
C LEU A 93 -26.96 -18.66 27.82
N ILE A 94 -25.87 -18.82 27.07
CA ILE A 94 -25.10 -20.07 27.11
C ILE A 94 -24.44 -20.29 28.47
N VAL A 95 -23.70 -19.32 28.99
CA VAL A 95 -23.01 -19.45 30.29
C VAL A 95 -24.01 -19.74 31.43
N PRO A 96 -25.11 -18.97 31.60
CA PRO A 96 -26.13 -19.27 32.60
C PRO A 96 -26.77 -20.66 32.46
N ILE A 97 -27.06 -21.10 31.22
CA ILE A 97 -27.62 -22.44 31.00
C ILE A 97 -26.64 -23.52 31.49
N PHE A 98 -25.34 -23.36 31.24
CA PHE A 98 -24.35 -24.33 31.72
C PHE A 98 -24.18 -24.28 33.25
N GLU A 99 -24.24 -23.10 33.87
CA GLU A 99 -24.28 -22.97 35.33
C GLU A 99 -25.46 -23.76 35.93
N ASP A 100 -26.66 -23.56 35.39
CA ASP A 100 -27.88 -24.26 35.84
C ASP A 100 -27.78 -25.77 35.63
N LEU A 101 -27.33 -26.21 34.45
CA LEU A 101 -27.19 -27.63 34.12
C LEU A 101 -26.15 -28.31 35.02
N PHE A 102 -25.03 -27.65 35.30
CA PHE A 102 -24.01 -28.21 36.16
C PHE A 102 -24.48 -28.27 37.62
N GLY A 103 -25.23 -27.27 38.08
CA GLY A 103 -25.91 -27.30 39.37
C GLY A 103 -26.87 -28.49 39.48
N LEU A 104 -27.68 -28.72 38.45
CA LEU A 104 -28.60 -29.85 38.38
C LEU A 104 -27.87 -31.19 38.40
N ILE A 105 -26.85 -31.38 37.55
CA ILE A 105 -26.05 -32.62 37.50
C ILE A 105 -25.36 -32.87 38.84
N ALA A 106 -24.76 -31.85 39.45
CA ALA A 106 -24.12 -31.98 40.75
C ALA A 106 -25.11 -32.38 41.85
N SER A 107 -26.34 -31.85 41.82
CA SER A 107 -27.40 -32.22 42.77
C SER A 107 -27.89 -33.66 42.60
N GLN A 108 -27.77 -34.22 41.40
CA GLN A 108 -28.16 -35.60 41.09
C GLN A 108 -27.02 -36.60 41.30
N ASN A 109 -25.86 -36.17 41.80
CA ASN A 109 -24.68 -37.00 42.01
C ASN A 109 -24.76 -37.88 43.27
N GLN A 110 -25.93 -38.46 43.52
CA GLN A 110 -26.18 -39.33 44.65
C GLN A 110 -27.03 -40.52 44.20
N ASP A 111 -26.76 -41.69 44.79
CA ASP A 111 -27.63 -42.86 44.61
C ASP A 111 -28.95 -42.69 45.39
N LYS A 112 -29.87 -43.65 45.25
CA LYS A 112 -31.16 -43.65 45.96
C LYS A 112 -31.04 -43.71 47.50
N LYS A 113 -29.84 -43.96 48.02
CA LYS A 113 -29.51 -44.05 49.46
C LYS A 113 -28.72 -42.82 49.93
N GLY A 114 -28.47 -41.83 49.07
CA GLY A 114 -27.73 -40.61 49.38
C GLY A 114 -26.21 -40.75 49.31
N ASN A 115 -25.68 -41.88 48.82
CA ASN A 115 -24.23 -42.06 48.65
C ASN A 115 -23.76 -41.32 47.40
N ILE A 116 -22.63 -40.61 47.51
CA ILE A 116 -22.02 -39.90 46.38
C ILE A 116 -21.54 -40.90 45.32
N LEU A 117 -21.92 -40.66 44.05
CA LEU A 117 -21.56 -41.53 42.93
C LEU A 117 -20.16 -41.22 42.37
N ASP A 118 -19.87 -39.95 42.08
CA ASP A 118 -18.53 -39.47 41.71
C ASP A 118 -18.09 -38.36 42.69
N PRO A 119 -17.15 -38.62 43.61
CA PRO A 119 -16.70 -37.64 44.59
C PRO A 119 -16.04 -36.40 43.97
N ASP A 120 -15.51 -36.49 42.76
CA ASP A 120 -14.80 -35.41 42.08
C ASP A 120 -15.68 -34.64 41.07
N LEU A 121 -16.90 -35.10 40.79
CA LEU A 121 -17.74 -34.53 39.74
C LEU A 121 -18.01 -33.03 39.96
N LYS A 122 -18.34 -32.65 41.19
CA LYS A 122 -18.59 -31.25 41.55
C LYS A 122 -17.38 -30.37 41.24
N LEU A 123 -16.18 -30.82 41.63
CA LEU A 123 -14.93 -30.11 41.39
C LEU A 123 -14.62 -30.00 39.88
N LYS A 124 -14.89 -31.05 39.09
CA LYS A 124 -14.74 -31.03 37.63
C LYS A 124 -15.68 -30.02 36.98
N LEU A 125 -16.95 -29.98 37.39
CA LEU A 125 -17.94 -29.04 36.86
C LEU A 125 -17.61 -27.58 37.20
N GLU A 126 -17.19 -27.30 38.43
CA GLU A 126 -16.71 -25.97 38.86
C GLU A 126 -15.48 -25.51 38.06
N ARG A 127 -14.56 -26.43 37.75
CA ARG A 127 -13.41 -26.14 36.88
C ARG A 127 -13.85 -25.77 35.47
N TYR A 128 -14.83 -26.45 34.89
CA TYR A 128 -15.35 -26.11 33.56
C TYR A 128 -16.04 -24.73 33.56
N LEU A 129 -16.81 -24.38 34.59
CA LEU A 129 -17.37 -23.02 34.72
C LEU A 129 -16.28 -21.97 34.79
N THR A 130 -15.28 -22.20 35.63
CA THR A 130 -14.13 -21.28 35.76
C THR A 130 -13.41 -21.09 34.42
N GLN A 131 -13.29 -22.14 33.60
CA GLN A 131 -12.70 -22.05 32.27
C GLN A 131 -13.59 -21.24 31.31
N MET A 132 -14.91 -21.41 31.38
CA MET A 132 -15.87 -20.63 30.59
C MET A 132 -15.86 -19.14 30.98
N GLU A 133 -15.77 -18.83 32.28
CA GLU A 133 -15.61 -17.46 32.78
C GLU A 133 -14.30 -16.80 32.35
N LYS A 134 -13.19 -17.55 32.37
CA LYS A 134 -11.90 -17.06 31.87
C LYS A 134 -11.90 -16.82 30.36
N ALA A 135 -12.54 -17.72 29.60
CA ALA A 135 -12.76 -17.52 28.17
C ALA A 135 -13.62 -16.28 27.91
N LYS A 136 -14.59 -15.99 28.79
CA LYS A 136 -15.39 -14.76 28.78
C LYS A 136 -14.56 -13.48 28.96
N GLU A 137 -13.49 -13.54 29.75
CA GLU A 137 -12.58 -12.40 29.95
C GLU A 137 -11.52 -12.25 28.84
N GLY A 138 -11.58 -13.06 27.78
CA GLY A 138 -10.57 -13.06 26.72
C GLY A 138 -9.20 -13.58 27.16
N LYS A 139 -9.12 -14.19 28.34
CA LYS A 139 -7.90 -14.79 28.88
C LYS A 139 -7.82 -16.24 28.41
N TYR A 140 -7.27 -16.46 27.22
CA TYR A 140 -6.94 -17.81 26.77
C TYR A 140 -5.74 -18.33 27.56
N TYR A 141 -5.78 -19.60 27.95
CA TYR A 141 -4.59 -20.31 28.40
C TYR A 141 -3.67 -20.49 27.19
N ILE A 142 -2.53 -19.79 27.23
CA ILE A 142 -1.36 -20.17 26.42
C ILE A 142 -0.90 -21.51 27.01
N ASN A 143 -1.05 -22.59 26.23
CA ASN A 143 -0.43 -23.88 26.55
C ASN A 143 1.09 -23.77 26.41
#